data_AF-K2FXK7-F1
#
_entry.id   AF-K2FXK7-F1
#
_cell.length_a   1.000
_cell.length_b   1.000
_cell.length_c   1.000
_cell.angle_alpha   90.00
_cell.angle_beta   90.00
_cell.angle_gamma   90.00
#
_symmetry.space_group_name_H-M   'P 1'
#
loop_
_entity.id
_entity.type
_entity.pdbx_description
1 polymer ?
#
loop_
_entity_poly.entity_id
_entity_poly.type
_entity_poly.pdbx_seq_one_letter_code
_entity_poly.pdbx_strand_id
1 'polypeptide(L)'
;MNIEPEVLSRASVSQEILQISREGMRKTITDGTAQQLKDLPVEVAGKTGTAQFGNENKTHSWFVSYAPYNNPEIVMAILMEGKSEEHASSVPITKEVYDWYFSRDTK
;
A
#
# COMPACT_ATOMS: atom_id res chain seq x y z
N MET A 1 14.06 -23.34 -11.65
CA MET A 1 12.80 -23.87 -11.08
C MET A 1 11.73 -22.85 -11.40
N ASN A 2 10.86 -23.13 -12.38
CA ASN A 2 9.67 -22.30 -12.60
C ASN A 2 8.59 -22.75 -11.62
N ILE A 3 8.11 -21.83 -10.80
CA ILE A 3 6.96 -22.05 -9.93
C ILE A 3 5.80 -21.29 -10.58
N GLU A 4 4.85 -22.02 -11.13
CA GLU A 4 3.65 -21.42 -11.72
C GLU A 4 2.68 -20.98 -10.62
N PRO A 5 1.95 -19.87 -10.80
CA PRO A 5 1.00 -19.41 -9.80
C PRO A 5 -0.21 -20.34 -9.70
N GLU A 6 -0.52 -20.78 -8.48
CA GLU A 6 -1.73 -21.56 -8.17
C GLU A 6 -2.77 -20.67 -7.46
N VAL A 7 -3.99 -20.64 -7.96
CA VAL A 7 -5.10 -19.90 -7.33
C VAL A 7 -5.69 -20.75 -6.21
N LEU A 8 -5.38 -20.41 -4.96
CA LEU A 8 -5.87 -21.14 -3.77
C LEU A 8 -7.37 -20.96 -3.51
N SER A 9 -7.89 -19.74 -3.70
CA SER A 9 -9.31 -19.44 -3.56
C SER A 9 -9.67 -18.11 -4.24
N ARG A 10 -10.97 -17.85 -4.38
CA ARG A 10 -11.51 -16.55 -4.82
C ARG A 10 -12.42 -16.02 -3.73
N ALA A 11 -12.29 -14.73 -3.40
CA ALA A 11 -13.13 -14.10 -2.39
C ALA A 11 -14.61 -14.12 -2.82
N SER A 12 -15.50 -14.53 -1.91
CA SER A 12 -16.95 -14.52 -2.10
C SER A 12 -17.53 -13.12 -1.85
N VAL A 13 -17.07 -12.12 -2.60
CA VAL A 13 -17.49 -10.72 -2.49
C VAL A 13 -17.92 -10.22 -3.86
N SER A 14 -18.97 -9.38 -3.94
CA SER A 14 -19.44 -8.84 -5.21
C SER A 14 -18.39 -7.93 -5.85
N GLN A 15 -18.38 -7.86 -7.19
CA GLN A 15 -17.48 -6.96 -7.91
C GLN A 15 -17.71 -5.49 -7.53
N GLU A 16 -18.95 -5.11 -7.25
CA GLU A 16 -19.31 -3.78 -6.76
C GLU A 16 -18.63 -3.43 -5.43
N ILE A 17 -18.67 -4.34 -4.44
CA ILE A 17 -18.01 -4.11 -3.13
C ILE A 17 -16.49 -4.05 -3.29
N LEU A 18 -15.92 -4.89 -4.16
CA LEU A 18 -14.50 -4.83 -4.48
C LEU A 18 -14.12 -3.51 -5.14
N GLN A 19 -14.95 -2.99 -6.05
CA GLN A 19 -14.73 -1.70 -6.69
C GLN A 19 -14.77 -0.55 -5.67
N ILE A 20 -15.78 -0.51 -4.79
CA ILE A 20 -15.86 0.49 -3.71
C ILE A 20 -14.60 0.45 -2.84
N SER A 21 -14.12 -0.76 -2.51
CA SER A 21 -12.90 -0.94 -1.73
C SER A 21 -11.67 -0.38 -2.46
N ARG A 22 -11.51 -0.66 -3.76
CA ARG A 22 -10.43 -0.12 -4.59
C ARG A 22 -10.48 1.41 -4.68
N GLU A 23 -11.68 1.98 -4.86
CA GLU A 23 -11.88 3.43 -4.88
C GLU A 23 -11.51 4.08 -3.54
N GLY A 24 -11.89 3.45 -2.41
CA GLY A 24 -11.48 3.90 -1.08
C GLY A 24 -9.96 3.84 -0.87
N MET A 25 -9.32 2.77 -1.36
CA MET A 25 -7.86 2.65 -1.35
C MET A 25 -7.20 3.71 -2.24
N ARG A 26 -7.77 4.05 -3.40
CA ARG A 26 -7.27 5.13 -4.26
C ARG A 26 -7.39 6.49 -3.57
N LYS A 27 -8.53 6.74 -2.90
CA LYS A 27 -8.79 7.97 -2.13
C LYS A 27 -7.82 8.18 -0.98
N THR A 28 -7.23 7.12 -0.43
CA THR A 28 -6.16 7.27 0.57
C THR A 28 -4.95 8.03 0.03
N ILE A 29 -4.67 7.91 -1.27
CA ILE A 29 -3.59 8.62 -1.96
C ILE A 29 -4.10 9.95 -2.52
N THR A 30 -5.30 10.02 -3.11
CA THR A 30 -5.76 11.28 -3.73
C THR A 30 -6.20 12.32 -2.70
N ASP A 31 -6.76 11.92 -1.56
CA ASP A 31 -7.39 12.85 -0.61
C ASP A 31 -7.15 12.46 0.85
N GLY A 32 -6.37 11.41 1.11
CA GLY A 32 -6.25 10.79 2.44
C GLY A 32 -4.88 10.92 3.09
N THR A 33 -4.49 9.88 3.81
CA THR A 33 -3.29 9.83 4.67
C THR A 33 -2.00 9.53 3.93
N ALA A 34 -2.05 9.14 2.65
CA ALA A 34 -0.88 8.73 1.86
C ALA A 34 -0.64 9.62 0.62
N GLN A 35 -1.00 10.91 0.70
CA GLN A 35 -0.90 11.85 -0.44
C GLN A 35 0.51 12.05 -0.98
N GLN A 36 1.55 11.73 -0.21
CA GLN A 36 2.95 11.76 -0.68
C GLN A 36 3.20 10.82 -1.87
N LEU A 37 2.32 9.84 -2.11
CA LEU A 37 2.40 8.92 -3.24
C LEU A 37 1.78 9.48 -4.53
N LYS A 38 1.19 10.69 -4.51
CA LYS A 38 0.62 11.35 -5.71
C LYS A 38 1.65 11.61 -6.79
N ASP A 39 2.89 11.92 -6.41
CA ASP A 39 3.93 12.34 -7.36
C ASP A 39 4.66 11.15 -8.02
N LEU A 40 4.20 9.92 -7.80
CA LEU A 40 4.76 8.75 -8.48
C LEU A 40 4.32 8.72 -9.95
N PRO A 41 5.12 8.12 -10.85
CA PRO A 41 4.79 8.03 -12.27
C PRO A 41 3.60 7.11 -12.57
N VAL A 42 3.13 6.35 -11.57
CA VAL A 42 1.98 5.45 -11.66
C VAL A 42 0.99 5.75 -10.55
N GLU A 43 -0.28 5.44 -10.83
CA GLU A 43 -1.33 5.59 -9.84
C GLU A 43 -1.25 4.49 -8.78
N VAL A 44 -1.13 4.88 -7.51
CA VAL A 44 -1.12 3.94 -6.38
C VAL A 44 -2.47 3.92 -5.66
N ALA A 45 -2.88 2.74 -5.20
CA ALA A 45 -3.96 2.57 -4.24
C ALA A 45 -3.46 1.80 -3.03
N GLY A 46 -3.91 2.19 -1.83
CA GLY A 46 -3.45 1.57 -0.60
C GLY A 46 -4.23 2.01 0.61
N LYS A 47 -3.91 1.45 1.76
CA LYS A 47 -4.52 1.84 3.03
C LYS A 47 -3.49 1.84 4.16
N THR A 48 -3.47 2.94 4.92
CA THR A 48 -2.71 3.04 6.16
C THR A 48 -3.42 2.33 7.30
N GLY A 49 -2.64 1.68 8.16
CA GLY A 49 -3.06 1.13 9.45
C GLY A 49 -2.09 1.57 10.55
N THR A 50 -2.62 1.87 11.72
CA THR A 50 -1.84 2.20 12.92
C THR A 50 -2.30 1.28 14.03
N ALA A 51 -1.38 0.53 14.63
CA ALA A 51 -1.68 -0.31 15.77
C ALA A 51 -0.87 0.16 16.98
N GLN A 52 -1.55 0.49 18.07
CA GLN A 52 -0.88 0.82 19.33
C GLN A 52 -0.17 -0.42 19.88
N PHE A 53 1.02 -0.23 20.42
CA PHE A 53 1.88 -1.31 20.91
C PHE A 53 2.48 -0.97 22.29
N GLY A 54 2.27 -1.88 23.24
CA GLY A 54 2.78 -1.76 24.60
C GLY A 54 2.17 -0.58 25.38
N ASN A 55 2.84 -0.22 26.49
CA ASN A 55 2.35 0.81 27.43
C ASN A 55 3.08 2.16 27.29
N GLU A 56 3.90 2.33 26.24
CA GLU A 56 4.85 3.44 26.10
C GLU A 56 4.51 4.40 24.94
N ASN A 57 3.24 4.53 24.55
CA ASN A 57 2.80 5.36 23.41
C ASN A 57 3.60 5.06 22.11
N LYS A 58 3.89 3.78 21.88
CA LYS A 58 4.52 3.31 20.64
C LYS A 58 3.46 2.80 19.69
N THR A 59 3.69 2.97 18.40
CA THR A 59 2.80 2.45 17.37
C THR A 59 3.56 1.67 16.30
N HIS A 60 2.88 0.65 15.77
CA HIS A 60 3.23 0.03 14.50
C HIS A 60 2.55 0.77 13.37
N SER A 61 3.32 1.05 12.31
CA SER A 61 2.81 1.64 11.08
C SER A 61 2.71 0.58 10.01
N TRP A 62 1.50 0.37 9.48
CA TRP A 62 1.21 -0.55 8.40
C TRP A 62 0.81 0.23 7.15
N PHE A 63 1.29 -0.22 6.00
CA PHE A 63 0.73 0.20 4.72
C PHE A 63 0.64 -1.00 3.78
N VAL A 64 -0.58 -1.27 3.31
CA VAL A 64 -0.83 -2.25 2.26
C VAL A 64 -1.25 -1.49 1.02
N SER A 65 -0.61 -1.77 -0.11
CA SER A 65 -0.84 -1.07 -1.36
C SER A 65 -0.60 -1.93 -2.58
N TYR A 66 -1.08 -1.46 -3.72
CA TYR A 66 -0.77 -2.01 -5.03
C TYR A 66 -0.66 -0.90 -6.06
N ALA A 67 0.06 -1.18 -7.14
CA ALA A 67 0.24 -0.28 -8.27
C ALA A 67 0.56 -1.05 -9.57
N PRO A 68 0.24 -0.50 -10.74
CA PRO A 68 -0.66 0.64 -10.99
C PRO A 68 -2.12 0.38 -10.57
N TYR A 69 -2.91 1.44 -10.36
CA TYR A 69 -4.28 1.33 -9.84
C TYR A 69 -5.22 0.51 -10.75
N ASN A 70 -5.16 0.74 -12.06
CA ASN A 70 -6.09 0.12 -13.01
C ASN A 70 -5.62 -1.26 -13.50
N ASN A 71 -4.31 -1.49 -13.57
CA ASN A 71 -3.72 -2.77 -13.96
C ASN A 71 -2.58 -3.12 -13.00
N PRO A 72 -2.88 -3.67 -11.81
CA PRO A 72 -1.87 -3.88 -10.78
C PRO A 72 -0.80 -4.89 -11.19
N GLU A 73 0.46 -4.53 -11.00
CA GLU A 73 1.61 -5.38 -11.32
C GLU A 73 2.36 -5.82 -10.05
N ILE A 74 2.29 -5.01 -8.99
CA ILE A 74 2.94 -5.28 -7.71
C ILE A 74 1.99 -4.94 -6.55
N VAL A 75 2.04 -5.77 -5.50
CA VAL A 75 1.36 -5.57 -4.22
C VAL A 75 2.43 -5.54 -3.13
N MET A 76 2.31 -4.62 -2.18
CA MET A 76 3.24 -4.47 -1.07
C MET A 76 2.50 -4.36 0.27
N ALA A 77 3.08 -5.00 1.29
CA ALA A 77 2.73 -4.81 2.68
C ALA A 77 3.99 -4.41 3.46
N ILE A 78 4.00 -3.22 4.05
CA ILE A 78 5.10 -2.71 4.85
C ILE A 78 4.65 -2.56 6.30
N LEU A 79 5.42 -3.15 7.21
CA LEU A 79 5.28 -2.99 8.65
C LEU A 79 6.51 -2.28 9.19
N MET A 80 6.31 -1.17 9.90
CA MET A 80 7.34 -0.53 10.72
C MET A 80 7.00 -0.70 12.19
N GLU A 81 7.93 -1.28 12.94
CA GLU A 81 7.72 -1.58 14.35
C GLU A 81 8.15 -0.45 15.29
N GLY A 82 7.37 -0.21 16.35
CA GLY A 82 7.85 0.36 17.62
C GLY A 82 8.50 1.74 17.60
N LYS A 83 8.02 2.68 16.79
CA LYS A 83 8.45 4.10 16.87
C LYS A 83 7.48 4.92 17.73
N SER A 84 7.95 6.04 18.30
CA SER A 84 7.09 7.02 18.98
C SER A 84 6.03 7.55 18.01
N GLU A 85 4.82 7.81 18.52
CA GLU A 85 3.62 8.17 17.73
C GLU A 85 3.83 9.25 16.66
N GLU A 86 4.77 10.17 16.87
CA GLU A 86 5.00 11.32 15.99
C GLU A 86 5.73 10.99 14.67
N HIS A 87 6.37 9.81 14.54
CA HIS A 87 7.33 9.54 13.45
C HIS A 87 7.20 8.18 12.74
N ALA A 88 6.21 7.35 13.08
CA ALA A 88 6.02 6.04 12.47
C ALA A 88 5.15 6.12 11.19
N SER A 89 5.78 6.36 10.02
CA SER A 89 5.07 6.26 8.73
C SER A 89 5.77 5.32 7.78
N SER A 90 5.06 4.28 7.33
CA SER A 90 5.47 3.33 6.29
C SER A 90 5.30 3.88 4.86
N VAL A 91 4.61 5.02 4.70
CA VAL A 91 4.34 5.63 3.40
C VAL A 91 5.61 6.13 2.68
N PRO A 92 6.58 6.80 3.33
CA PRO A 92 7.83 7.21 2.66
C PRO A 92 8.64 6.03 2.11
N ILE A 93 8.75 4.94 2.88
CA ILE A 93 9.43 3.71 2.42
C ILE A 93 8.71 3.13 1.20
N THR A 94 7.37 3.11 1.23
CA THR A 94 6.57 2.67 0.09
C THR A 94 6.86 3.51 -1.16
N LYS A 95 6.99 4.84 -0.99
CA LYS A 95 7.30 5.77 -2.09
C LYS A 95 8.64 5.42 -2.74
N GLU A 96 9.69 5.23 -1.94
CA GLU A 96 11.03 4.91 -2.43
C GLU A 96 11.03 3.59 -3.22
N VAL A 97 10.33 2.57 -2.73
CA VAL A 97 10.26 1.28 -3.43
C VAL A 97 9.50 1.39 -4.75
N TYR A 98 8.36 2.07 -4.79
CA TYR A 98 7.62 2.26 -6.03
C TYR A 98 8.36 3.15 -7.04
N ASP A 99 9.01 4.22 -6.58
CA ASP A 99 9.82 5.07 -7.43
C ASP A 99 10.97 4.27 -8.07
N TRP A 100 11.67 3.45 -7.28
CA TRP A 100 12.68 2.54 -7.81
C TRP A 100 12.10 1.50 -8.77
N TYR A 101 10.95 0.89 -8.45
CA TYR A 101 10.35 -0.17 -9.27
C TYR A 101 9.91 0.36 -10.65
N PHE A 102 9.22 1.51 -10.69
CA PHE A 102 8.64 2.06 -11.92
C PHE A 102 9.56 3.03 -12.67
N SER A 103 10.69 3.45 -12.09
CA SER A 103 11.73 4.22 -12.82
C SER A 103 12.61 3.33 -13.72
N ARG A 104 12.49 2.01 -13.65
CA ARG A 104 13.29 1.07 -14.45
C ARG A 104 12.87 1.00 -15.91
N ASP A 105 11.60 1.29 -16.23
CA ASP A 105 11.07 1.23 -17.60
C ASP A 105 11.26 2.53 -18.40
N THR A 106 11.89 3.55 -17.79
CA THR A 106 12.19 4.85 -18.42
C THR A 106 13.65 5.00 -18.86
N LYS A 107 14.42 3.92 -18.93
CA LYS A 107 15.80 3.90 -19.46
C LYS A 107 15.97 3.01 -20.68
#